data_AF-A0A833QD46-F1
#
_entry.id   AF-A0A833QD46-F1
#
_cell.length_a   1.000
_cell.length_b   1.000
_cell.length_c   1.000
_cell.angle_alpha   90.00
_cell.angle_beta   90.00
_cell.angle_gamma   90.00
#
_symmetry.space_group_name_H-M   'P 1'
#
loop_
_entity.id
_entity.type
_entity.pdbx_description
1 polymer ?
#
loop_
_entity_poly.entity_id
_entity_poly.type
_entity_poly.pdbx_seq_one_letter_code
_entity_poly.pdbx_strand_id
1 'polypeptide(L)'
;MASNLRVPSFRNEIHDMDTVQTAVTYRPPVPPSPSPSITLYYPPNLFKKVISEIISTFLLVFVTCGAAGISAANPSRISQLGQSVAGGLIVTVMIYSVGHISGAHMNPAVTLAFATYRHFPWMQVPFYWAAQFTGGISAAFVLREVLHPITDIGTTIPSGADWRAFLTEIIVTFNMIFVTFAVATDTRAVGELAGMAVGSSVCITSIFAGAISGGSMNPVRTLAPALASSIYKGLWVYFLAPPIGTLLGGGAYTLIKLQDKPMGSSLGGSSSQKLSSFKIRRMQSMGKPVPDYEEEDAQTTNTV
;
A
#
# COMPACT_ATOMS: atom_id res chain seq x y z
N MET A 1 10.86 95.34 -9.84
CA MET A 1 12.17 94.66 -9.77
C MET A 1 12.50 94.43 -8.30
N ALA A 2 13.00 93.22 -8.01
CA ALA A 2 13.61 92.76 -6.75
C ALA A 2 12.67 92.59 -5.53
N SER A 3 12.78 91.57 -4.68
CA SER A 3 13.37 90.22 -4.72
C SER A 3 13.06 89.59 -3.35
N ASN A 4 12.84 88.28 -3.33
CA ASN A 4 12.65 87.45 -2.14
C ASN A 4 13.72 87.68 -1.04
N LEU A 5 13.33 87.44 0.22
CA LEU A 5 14.10 86.68 1.20
C LEU A 5 13.15 86.21 2.32
N ARG A 6 12.93 84.89 2.41
CA ARG A 6 12.23 84.21 3.53
C ARG A 6 13.25 83.86 4.61
N VAL A 7 12.90 84.12 5.87
CA VAL A 7 13.55 83.58 7.06
C VAL A 7 12.49 82.82 7.87
N PRO A 8 12.73 81.59 8.37
CA PRO A 8 11.72 80.81 9.09
C PRO A 8 11.60 81.25 10.55
N SER A 9 10.37 81.30 11.05
CA SER A 9 10.01 81.63 12.44
C SER A 9 10.04 80.38 13.31
N PHE A 10 10.78 80.44 14.42
CA PHE A 10 10.73 79.47 15.51
C PHE A 10 9.46 79.69 16.34
N ARG A 11 8.67 78.63 16.57
CA ARG A 11 7.66 78.59 17.65
C ARG A 11 7.91 77.39 18.55
N ASN A 12 8.04 77.71 19.83
CA ASN A 12 7.94 76.77 20.95
C ASN A 12 6.48 76.34 21.10
N GLU A 13 6.23 75.03 21.16
CA GLU A 13 4.96 74.47 21.62
C GLU A 13 5.26 73.52 22.79
N ILE A 14 4.76 73.87 23.97
CA ILE A 14 4.53 72.93 25.06
C ILE A 14 3.08 73.14 25.51
N HIS A 15 2.41 72.00 25.70
CA HIS A 15 1.12 71.73 26.35
C HIS A 15 -0.09 71.60 25.42
N ASP A 16 -0.37 70.34 25.05
CA ASP A 16 -1.65 69.75 25.46
C ASP A 16 -1.45 68.31 25.91
N MET A 17 -1.72 68.06 27.19
CA MET A 17 -1.78 66.74 27.80
C MET A 17 -3.22 66.25 27.68
N ASP A 18 -3.53 65.61 26.55
CA ASP A 18 -4.78 64.86 26.44
C ASP A 18 -4.58 63.38 26.71
N THR A 19 -5.56 62.88 27.44
CA THR A 19 -5.59 61.65 28.19
C THR A 19 -5.48 60.43 27.27
N VAL A 20 -4.40 59.66 27.39
CA VAL A 20 -4.34 58.32 26.80
C VAL A 20 -5.27 57.42 27.61
N GLN A 21 -6.52 57.28 27.16
CA GLN A 21 -7.41 56.21 27.57
C GLN A 21 -6.74 54.89 27.20
N THR A 22 -6.09 54.26 28.18
CA THR A 22 -5.68 52.86 28.10
C THR A 22 -6.94 52.02 28.14
N ALA A 23 -7.50 51.73 26.96
CA ALA A 23 -8.52 50.71 26.81
C ALA A 23 -7.90 49.36 27.20
N VAL A 24 -8.13 48.93 28.45
CA VAL A 24 -7.85 47.57 28.88
C VAL A 24 -8.86 46.68 28.16
N THR A 25 -8.43 46.07 27.07
CA THR A 25 -9.24 45.11 26.31
C THR A 25 -9.54 43.90 27.21
N TYR A 26 -10.76 43.83 27.74
CA TYR A 26 -11.26 42.65 28.41
C TYR A 26 -11.28 41.48 27.42
N ARG A 27 -10.39 40.48 27.62
CA ARG A 27 -10.50 39.19 26.93
C ARG A 27 -11.34 38.26 27.80
N PRO A 28 -12.49 37.75 27.31
CA PRO A 28 -13.21 36.73 28.04
C PRO A 28 -12.30 35.49 28.25
N PRO A 29 -12.46 34.77 29.36
CA PRO A 29 -11.72 33.54 29.60
C PRO A 29 -11.96 32.56 28.44
N VAL A 30 -10.87 32.07 27.85
CA VAL A 30 -10.92 31.05 26.81
C VAL A 30 -11.58 29.81 27.42
N PRO A 31 -12.65 29.25 26.82
CA PRO A 31 -13.23 28.02 27.33
C PRO A 31 -12.17 26.93 27.38
N PRO A 32 -12.17 26.05 28.40
CA PRO A 32 -11.22 24.96 28.47
C PRO A 32 -11.25 24.19 27.15
N SER A 33 -10.08 24.00 26.53
CA SER A 33 -9.96 23.20 25.32
C SER A 33 -10.61 21.84 25.59
N PRO A 34 -11.47 21.32 24.69
CA PRO A 34 -12.02 19.99 24.87
C PRO A 34 -10.88 19.02 25.13
N SER A 35 -11.03 18.19 26.17
CA SER A 35 -10.09 17.12 26.46
C SER A 35 -9.81 16.36 25.16
N PRO A 36 -8.54 16.10 24.80
CA PRO A 36 -8.21 15.48 23.53
C PRO A 36 -9.03 14.19 23.40
N SER A 37 -9.94 14.17 22.43
CA SER A 37 -10.72 12.99 22.12
C SER A 37 -9.75 11.83 21.87
N ILE A 38 -10.08 10.62 22.32
CA ILE A 38 -9.24 9.42 22.14
C ILE A 38 -8.80 9.24 20.66
N THR A 39 -9.60 9.79 19.73
CA THR A 39 -9.32 9.97 18.30
C THR A 39 -8.02 10.72 17.96
N LEU A 40 -7.43 11.47 18.89
CA LEU A 40 -6.13 12.16 18.72
C LEU A 40 -4.95 11.18 18.87
N TYR A 41 -5.14 10.11 19.64
CA TYR A 41 -4.13 9.05 19.84
C TYR A 41 -4.18 7.98 18.75
N TYR A 42 -5.34 7.85 18.07
CA TYR A 42 -5.51 6.89 16.98
C TYR A 42 -5.38 7.56 15.62
N PRO A 43 -4.64 6.95 14.68
CA PRO A 43 -4.56 7.46 13.32
C PRO A 43 -5.96 7.48 12.68
N PRO A 44 -6.22 8.46 11.78
CA PRO A 44 -7.54 8.66 11.21
C PRO A 44 -8.03 7.39 10.51
N ASN A 45 -9.32 7.07 10.71
CA ASN A 45 -10.02 5.95 10.08
C ASN A 45 -9.51 4.53 10.44
N LEU A 46 -8.84 4.32 11.59
CA LEU A 46 -8.35 3.00 12.01
C LEU A 46 -9.44 1.91 11.94
N PHE A 47 -10.67 2.20 12.36
CA PHE A 47 -11.78 1.25 12.31
C PHE A 47 -12.04 0.73 10.88
N LYS A 48 -12.06 1.62 9.88
CA LYS A 48 -12.24 1.25 8.47
C LYS A 48 -11.07 0.40 7.96
N LYS A 49 -9.84 0.74 8.39
CA LYS A 49 -8.62 -0.02 8.05
C LYS A 49 -8.66 -1.43 8.61
N VAL A 50 -9.08 -1.58 9.86
CA VAL A 50 -9.25 -2.88 10.53
C VAL A 50 -10.29 -3.74 9.81
N ILE A 51 -11.46 -3.19 9.48
CA ILE A 51 -12.48 -3.93 8.72
C ILE A 51 -11.94 -4.35 7.34
N SER A 52 -11.22 -3.44 6.66
CA SER A 52 -10.57 -3.73 5.39
C SER A 52 -9.59 -4.89 5.49
N GLU A 53 -8.74 -4.94 6.52
CA GLU A 53 -7.84 -6.08 6.78
C GLU A 53 -8.59 -7.38 7.09
N ILE A 54 -9.69 -7.33 7.85
CA ILE A 54 -10.52 -8.52 8.10
C ILE A 54 -11.05 -9.09 6.77
N ILE A 55 -11.68 -8.25 5.94
CA ILE A 55 -12.30 -8.67 4.68
C ILE A 55 -11.25 -9.18 3.70
N SER A 56 -10.17 -8.43 3.53
CA SER A 56 -9.11 -8.78 2.58
C SER A 56 -8.34 -10.04 2.98
N THR A 57 -8.00 -10.22 4.27
CA THR A 57 -7.41 -11.48 4.73
C THR A 57 -8.39 -12.65 4.66
N PHE A 58 -9.68 -12.44 4.91
CA PHE A 58 -10.70 -13.47 4.71
C PHE A 58 -10.68 -13.95 3.25
N LEU A 59 -10.77 -13.04 2.28
CA LEU A 59 -10.80 -13.39 0.86
C LEU A 59 -9.48 -14.03 0.41
N LEU A 60 -8.34 -13.51 0.87
CA LEU A 60 -7.03 -14.09 0.63
C LEU A 60 -6.97 -15.55 1.09
N VAL A 61 -7.32 -15.83 2.35
CA VAL A 61 -7.27 -17.17 2.94
C VAL A 61 -8.30 -18.09 2.27
N PHE A 62 -9.52 -17.61 2.04
CA PHE A 62 -10.59 -18.38 1.40
C PHE A 62 -10.15 -18.90 0.01
N VAL A 63 -9.57 -18.02 -0.83
CA VAL A 63 -9.12 -18.40 -2.17
C VAL A 63 -7.85 -19.24 -2.13
N THR A 64 -6.81 -18.82 -1.39
CA THR A 64 -5.51 -19.52 -1.36
C THR A 64 -5.63 -20.91 -0.74
N CYS A 65 -6.28 -21.03 0.41
CA CYS A 65 -6.44 -22.29 1.11
C CYS A 65 -7.46 -23.18 0.40
N GLY A 66 -8.52 -22.58 -0.18
CA GLY A 66 -9.51 -23.32 -0.95
C GLY A 66 -8.94 -23.95 -2.20
N ALA A 67 -8.18 -23.17 -2.98
CA ALA A 67 -7.49 -23.68 -4.16
C ALA A 67 -6.46 -24.76 -3.79
N ALA A 68 -5.71 -24.57 -2.70
CA ALA A 68 -4.74 -25.55 -2.21
C ALA A 68 -5.42 -26.86 -1.74
N GLY A 69 -6.52 -26.78 -0.99
CA GLY A 69 -7.27 -27.94 -0.52
C GLY A 69 -7.90 -28.75 -1.66
N ILE A 70 -8.51 -28.06 -2.64
CA ILE A 70 -9.03 -28.71 -3.85
C ILE A 70 -7.90 -29.33 -4.68
N SER A 71 -6.76 -28.64 -4.79
CA SER A 71 -5.59 -29.14 -5.53
C SER A 71 -5.00 -30.39 -4.89
N ALA A 72 -4.91 -30.42 -3.56
CA ALA A 72 -4.44 -31.58 -2.80
C ALA A 72 -5.40 -32.77 -2.91
N ALA A 73 -6.72 -32.52 -2.85
CA ALA A 73 -7.73 -33.57 -2.97
C ALA A 73 -7.88 -34.09 -4.41
N ASN A 74 -7.75 -33.21 -5.41
CA ASN A 74 -7.87 -33.56 -6.82
C ASN A 74 -7.03 -32.64 -7.72
N PRO A 75 -5.79 -33.03 -8.05
CA PRO A 75 -4.89 -32.27 -8.92
C PRO A 75 -5.41 -32.04 -10.34
N SER A 76 -6.38 -32.84 -10.82
CA SER A 76 -6.96 -32.68 -12.16
C SER A 76 -7.98 -31.54 -12.23
N ARG A 77 -8.52 -31.10 -11.08
CA ARG A 77 -9.43 -29.94 -11.02
C ARG A 77 -8.67 -28.64 -10.85
N ILE A 78 -7.73 -28.61 -9.90
CA ILE A 78 -6.83 -27.48 -9.69
C ILE A 78 -5.42 -28.02 -9.60
N SER A 79 -4.58 -27.65 -10.56
CA SER A 79 -3.16 -28.03 -10.55
C SER A 79 -2.37 -27.20 -9.53
N GLN A 80 -1.15 -27.65 -9.19
CA GLN A 80 -0.23 -26.86 -8.36
C GLN A 80 0.04 -25.46 -8.93
N LEU A 81 0.14 -25.35 -10.26
CA LEU A 81 0.24 -24.08 -10.96
C LEU A 81 -1.04 -23.26 -10.77
N GLY A 82 -2.21 -23.88 -10.93
CA GLY A 82 -3.51 -23.25 -10.77
C GLY A 82 -3.71 -22.62 -9.37
N GLN A 83 -3.38 -23.34 -8.30
CA GLN A 83 -3.46 -22.78 -6.94
C GLN A 83 -2.48 -21.62 -6.71
N SER A 84 -1.28 -21.67 -7.31
CA SER A 84 -0.28 -20.60 -7.19
C SER A 84 -0.70 -19.33 -7.94
N VAL A 85 -1.28 -19.50 -9.14
CA VAL A 85 -1.87 -18.41 -9.92
C VAL A 85 -3.06 -17.80 -9.17
N ALA A 86 -3.96 -18.62 -8.62
CA ALA A 86 -5.06 -18.13 -7.81
C ALA A 86 -4.57 -17.31 -6.61
N GLY A 87 -3.52 -17.79 -5.92
CA GLY A 87 -2.92 -17.11 -4.78
C GLY A 87 -2.31 -15.75 -5.11
N GLY A 88 -1.59 -15.64 -6.23
CA GLY A 88 -1.07 -14.35 -6.67
C GLY A 88 -2.15 -13.39 -7.16
N LEU A 89 -3.14 -13.89 -7.91
CA LEU A 89 -4.23 -13.06 -8.42
C LEU A 89 -5.10 -12.49 -7.30
N ILE A 90 -5.43 -13.27 -6.25
CA ILE A 90 -6.22 -12.72 -5.15
C ILE A 90 -5.45 -11.61 -4.41
N VAL A 91 -4.13 -11.73 -4.26
CA VAL A 91 -3.29 -10.65 -3.70
C VAL A 91 -3.36 -9.40 -4.56
N THR A 92 -3.19 -9.53 -5.89
CA THR A 92 -3.34 -8.41 -6.83
C THR A 92 -4.69 -7.72 -6.67
N VAL A 93 -5.78 -8.51 -6.69
CA VAL A 93 -7.15 -7.99 -6.62
C VAL A 93 -7.38 -7.25 -5.30
N MET A 94 -6.92 -7.80 -4.17
CA MET A 94 -7.07 -7.14 -2.86
C MET A 94 -6.25 -5.87 -2.74
N ILE A 95 -5.02 -5.83 -3.27
CA ILE A 95 -4.21 -4.60 -3.26
C ILE A 95 -4.90 -3.49 -4.05
N TYR A 96 -5.44 -3.78 -5.23
CA TYR A 96 -6.18 -2.76 -5.99
C TYR A 96 -7.52 -2.39 -5.35
N SER A 97 -8.21 -3.35 -4.74
CA SER A 97 -9.54 -3.12 -4.16
C SER A 97 -9.49 -2.34 -2.85
N VAL A 98 -8.54 -2.65 -1.97
CA VAL A 98 -8.51 -2.09 -0.60
C VAL A 98 -7.15 -1.54 -0.17
N GLY A 99 -6.13 -1.58 -1.05
CA GLY A 99 -4.81 -1.01 -0.75
C GLY A 99 -4.85 0.49 -0.45
N HIS A 100 -5.74 1.23 -1.12
CA HIS A 100 -5.97 2.66 -0.83
C HIS A 100 -6.72 2.91 0.50
N ILE A 101 -7.29 1.87 1.12
CA ILE A 101 -8.01 1.94 2.40
C ILE A 101 -7.07 1.58 3.55
N SER A 102 -6.54 0.35 3.58
CA SER A 102 -5.70 -0.17 4.68
C SER A 102 -4.21 -0.32 4.34
N GLY A 103 -3.82 -0.21 3.07
CA GLY A 103 -2.53 -0.68 2.58
C GLY A 103 -2.54 -2.16 2.16
N ALA A 104 -3.64 -2.88 2.40
CA ALA A 104 -3.82 -4.29 2.06
C ALA A 104 -2.65 -5.17 2.52
N HIS A 105 -2.27 -5.11 3.80
CA HIS A 105 -1.14 -5.88 4.32
C HIS A 105 -1.46 -7.37 4.28
N MET A 106 -2.66 -7.75 4.75
CA MET A 106 -3.22 -9.10 4.76
C MET A 106 -2.32 -10.18 5.39
N ASN A 107 -1.26 -9.77 6.08
CA ASN A 107 -0.15 -10.62 6.49
C ASN A 107 0.55 -10.00 7.71
N PRO A 108 0.63 -10.73 8.85
CA PRO A 108 1.30 -10.25 10.04
C PRO A 108 2.78 -9.91 9.84
N ALA A 109 3.49 -10.70 9.04
CA ALA A 109 4.91 -10.49 8.73
C ALA A 109 5.12 -9.23 7.86
N VAL A 110 4.24 -8.99 6.89
CA VAL A 110 4.26 -7.76 6.07
C VAL A 110 4.00 -6.54 6.97
N THR A 111 2.99 -6.62 7.82
CA THR A 111 2.67 -5.54 8.78
C THR A 111 3.86 -5.22 9.68
N LEU A 112 4.57 -6.24 10.16
CA LEU A 112 5.77 -6.08 10.97
C LEU A 112 6.89 -5.37 10.19
N ALA A 113 7.16 -5.77 8.95
CA ALA A 113 8.21 -5.17 8.13
C ALA A 113 7.91 -3.70 7.82
N PHE A 114 6.68 -3.38 7.39
CA PHE A 114 6.26 -2.01 7.17
C PHE A 114 6.40 -1.14 8.43
N ALA A 115 6.09 -1.69 9.62
CA ALA A 115 6.29 -0.98 10.87
C ALA A 115 7.77 -0.77 11.22
N THR A 116 8.59 -1.80 11.01
CA THR A 116 10.03 -1.79 11.28
C THR A 116 10.76 -0.73 10.46
N TYR A 117 10.41 -0.61 9.18
CA TYR A 117 10.99 0.37 8.27
C TYR A 117 10.27 1.72 8.27
N ARG A 118 9.44 2.00 9.29
CA ARG A 118 8.73 3.27 9.50
C ARG A 118 7.77 3.68 8.37
N HIS A 119 7.33 2.71 7.57
CA HIS A 119 6.26 2.89 6.58
C HIS A 119 4.86 2.66 7.18
N PHE A 120 4.78 2.17 8.41
CA PHE A 120 3.52 1.95 9.13
C PHE A 120 3.67 2.24 10.63
N PRO A 121 2.69 2.87 11.29
CA PRO A 121 2.82 3.20 12.71
C PRO A 121 2.65 1.96 13.60
N TRP A 122 3.60 1.76 14.51
CA TRP A 122 3.63 0.63 15.45
C TRP A 122 2.34 0.48 16.27
N MET A 123 1.66 1.57 16.62
CA MET A 123 0.40 1.53 17.36
C MET A 123 -0.73 0.80 16.60
N GLN A 124 -0.69 0.75 15.26
CA GLN A 124 -1.72 0.05 14.46
C GLN A 124 -1.44 -1.44 14.30
N VAL A 125 -0.20 -1.89 14.51
CA VAL A 125 0.24 -3.28 14.30
C VAL A 125 -0.62 -4.30 15.03
N PRO A 126 -0.89 -4.19 16.35
CA PRO A 126 -1.71 -5.18 17.05
C PRO A 126 -3.15 -5.25 16.51
N PHE A 127 -3.71 -4.13 16.07
CA PHE A 127 -5.07 -4.09 15.49
C PHE A 127 -5.10 -4.76 14.12
N TYR A 128 -4.06 -4.56 13.30
CA TYR A 128 -3.94 -5.24 12.00
C TYR A 128 -3.71 -6.74 12.17
N TRP A 129 -2.87 -7.16 13.11
CA TRP A 129 -2.70 -8.58 13.41
C TRP A 129 -4.03 -9.21 13.86
N ALA A 130 -4.74 -8.59 14.80
CA ALA A 130 -6.04 -9.08 15.25
C ALA A 130 -7.05 -9.17 14.08
N ALA A 131 -7.08 -8.16 13.20
CA ALA A 131 -7.91 -8.14 12.01
C ALA A 131 -7.58 -9.31 11.07
N GLN A 132 -6.30 -9.48 10.74
CA GLN A 132 -5.80 -10.51 9.85
C GLN A 132 -6.13 -11.91 10.41
N PHE A 133 -5.81 -12.17 11.68
CA PHE A 133 -6.14 -13.45 12.34
C PHE A 133 -7.64 -13.71 12.34
N THR A 134 -8.47 -12.70 12.66
CA THR A 134 -9.92 -12.84 12.66
C THR A 134 -10.45 -13.19 11.26
N GLY A 135 -10.03 -12.45 10.23
CA GLY A 135 -10.44 -12.69 8.85
C GLY A 135 -10.00 -14.06 8.33
N GLY A 136 -8.72 -14.40 8.55
CA GLY A 136 -8.16 -15.68 8.11
C GLY A 136 -8.81 -16.88 8.79
N ILE A 137 -8.94 -16.87 10.13
CA ILE A 137 -9.56 -17.96 10.87
C ILE A 137 -11.01 -18.14 10.45
N SER A 138 -11.77 -17.04 10.32
CA SER A 138 -13.15 -17.09 9.84
C SER A 138 -13.26 -17.73 8.45
N ALA A 139 -12.38 -17.36 7.52
CA ALA A 139 -12.34 -17.95 6.18
C ALA A 139 -12.05 -19.45 6.21
N ALA A 140 -11.11 -19.90 7.04
CA ALA A 140 -10.77 -21.31 7.14
C ALA A 140 -11.94 -22.16 7.69
N PHE A 141 -12.67 -21.69 8.71
CA PHE A 141 -13.84 -22.41 9.22
C PHE A 141 -14.99 -22.44 8.20
N VAL A 142 -15.23 -21.34 7.47
CA VAL A 142 -16.20 -21.36 6.37
C VAL A 142 -15.76 -22.36 5.29
N LEU A 143 -14.48 -22.37 4.95
CA LEU A 143 -13.93 -23.25 3.92
C LEU A 143 -14.04 -24.73 4.29
N ARG A 144 -13.88 -25.08 5.58
CA ARG A 144 -14.09 -26.44 6.11
C ARG A 144 -15.49 -26.97 5.79
N GLU A 145 -16.50 -26.13 5.92
CA GLU A 145 -17.89 -26.51 5.59
C GLU A 145 -18.12 -26.55 4.08
N VAL A 146 -17.61 -25.56 3.35
CA VAL A 146 -17.78 -25.45 1.88
C VAL A 146 -17.11 -26.59 1.12
N LEU A 147 -15.96 -27.08 1.60
CA LEU A 147 -15.17 -28.11 0.92
C LEU A 147 -15.44 -29.53 1.40
N HIS A 148 -16.43 -29.76 2.27
CA HIS A 148 -16.75 -31.11 2.74
C HIS A 148 -16.95 -32.09 1.55
N PRO A 149 -16.31 -33.28 1.55
CA PRO A 149 -15.63 -33.95 2.66
C PRO A 149 -14.11 -33.74 2.75
N ILE A 150 -13.53 -32.74 2.07
CA ILE A 150 -12.09 -32.44 2.16
C ILE A 150 -11.74 -31.98 3.58
N THR A 151 -10.85 -32.73 4.26
CA THR A 151 -10.45 -32.45 5.66
C THR A 151 -9.22 -31.56 5.77
N ASP A 152 -8.28 -31.66 4.83
CA ASP A 152 -7.13 -30.77 4.73
C ASP A 152 -7.44 -29.62 3.77
N ILE A 153 -7.87 -28.49 4.33
CA ILE A 153 -8.28 -27.31 3.56
C ILE A 153 -7.10 -26.40 3.22
N GLY A 154 -6.05 -26.99 2.65
CA GLY A 154 -4.87 -26.26 2.19
C GLY A 154 -3.94 -25.85 3.33
N THR A 155 -3.76 -26.72 4.33
CA THR A 155 -2.76 -26.53 5.38
C THR A 155 -1.35 -26.52 4.80
N THR A 156 -0.47 -25.69 5.37
CA THR A 156 0.92 -25.60 4.92
C THR A 156 1.78 -26.55 5.74
N ILE A 157 2.32 -27.59 5.10
CA ILE A 157 3.12 -28.62 5.76
C ILE A 157 4.44 -28.77 5.00
N PRO A 158 5.59 -28.88 5.69
CA PRO A 158 6.85 -29.21 5.03
C PRO A 158 6.78 -30.56 4.31
N SER A 159 7.12 -30.59 3.01
CA SER A 159 7.17 -31.83 2.22
C SER A 159 8.33 -32.76 2.64
N GLY A 160 9.32 -32.23 3.35
CA GLY A 160 10.51 -32.95 3.80
C GLY A 160 11.04 -32.41 5.12
N ALA A 161 12.36 -32.38 5.29
CA ALA A 161 12.98 -31.85 6.51
C ALA A 161 12.64 -30.36 6.72
N ASP A 162 12.21 -30.01 7.93
CA ASP A 162 11.73 -28.67 8.29
C ASP A 162 12.71 -27.55 7.92
N TRP A 163 14.02 -27.79 8.01
CA TRP A 163 15.03 -26.77 7.66
C TRP A 163 14.99 -26.37 6.17
N ARG A 164 14.60 -27.28 5.27
CA ARG A 164 14.46 -26.99 3.83
C ARG A 164 13.25 -26.09 3.59
N ALA A 165 12.14 -26.37 4.27
CA ALA A 165 10.96 -25.52 4.26
C ALA A 165 11.26 -24.15 4.86
N PHE A 166 11.98 -24.11 5.99
CA PHE A 166 12.40 -22.88 6.65
C PHE A 166 13.25 -21.98 5.75
N LEU A 167 14.28 -22.53 5.11
CA LEU A 167 15.10 -21.77 4.17
C LEU A 167 14.28 -21.28 2.97
N THR A 168 13.41 -22.15 2.44
CA THR A 168 12.56 -21.79 1.30
C THR A 168 11.62 -20.64 1.65
N GLU A 169 10.92 -20.72 2.78
CA GLU A 169 10.01 -19.68 3.28
C GLU A 169 10.72 -18.34 3.51
N ILE A 170 11.96 -18.34 4.02
CA ILE A 170 12.76 -17.11 4.14
C ILE A 170 12.97 -16.48 2.76
N ILE A 171 13.44 -17.26 1.77
CA ILE A 171 13.81 -16.75 0.45
C ILE A 171 12.59 -16.25 -0.33
N VAL A 172 11.49 -16.99 -0.32
CA VAL A 172 10.28 -16.59 -1.04
C VAL A 172 9.61 -15.38 -0.39
N THR A 173 9.58 -15.31 0.93
CA THR A 173 9.05 -14.15 1.64
C THR A 173 9.94 -12.92 1.45
N PHE A 174 11.26 -13.11 1.41
CA PHE A 174 12.22 -12.07 1.04
C PHE A 174 11.91 -11.50 -0.35
N ASN A 175 11.69 -12.35 -1.36
CA ASN A 175 11.39 -11.90 -2.71
C ASN A 175 10.07 -11.09 -2.75
N MET A 176 9.03 -11.63 -2.11
CA MET A 176 7.72 -10.98 -2.01
C MET A 176 7.79 -9.59 -1.39
N ILE A 177 8.44 -9.46 -0.23
CA ILE A 177 8.52 -8.16 0.46
C ILE A 177 9.45 -7.19 -0.27
N PHE A 178 10.51 -7.68 -0.92
CA PHE A 178 11.47 -6.84 -1.64
C PHE A 178 10.77 -6.14 -2.80
N VAL A 179 9.99 -6.90 -3.59
CA VAL A 179 9.15 -6.35 -4.65
C VAL A 179 8.10 -5.39 -4.08
N THR A 180 7.46 -5.78 -2.97
CA THR A 180 6.45 -4.93 -2.30
C THR A 180 7.04 -3.59 -1.87
N PHE A 181 8.20 -3.59 -1.22
CA PHE A 181 8.87 -2.36 -0.81
C PHE A 181 9.25 -1.52 -2.03
N ALA A 182 9.72 -2.16 -3.10
CA ALA A 182 10.07 -1.48 -4.34
C ALA A 182 8.92 -0.71 -4.97
N VAL A 183 7.73 -1.31 -5.01
CA VAL A 183 6.58 -0.69 -5.67
C VAL A 183 5.68 0.13 -4.73
N ALA A 184 5.70 -0.13 -3.43
CA ALA A 184 4.81 0.51 -2.47
C ALA A 184 5.46 1.65 -1.67
N THR A 185 6.80 1.68 -1.56
CA THR A 185 7.49 2.67 -0.71
C THR A 185 8.36 3.65 -1.48
N ASP A 186 8.69 3.37 -2.74
CA ASP A 186 9.49 4.26 -3.60
C ASP A 186 8.59 5.02 -4.57
N THR A 187 8.56 6.34 -4.42
CA THR A 187 7.74 7.24 -5.26
C THR A 187 8.20 7.30 -6.72
N ARG A 188 9.41 6.80 -7.02
CA ARG A 188 9.93 6.68 -8.39
C ARG A 188 9.40 5.44 -9.11
N ALA A 189 8.85 4.47 -8.39
CA ALA A 189 8.26 3.30 -8.99
C ALA A 189 6.88 3.61 -9.60
N VAL A 190 6.45 2.79 -10.56
CA VAL A 190 5.12 2.91 -11.18
C VAL A 190 4.06 2.37 -10.20
N GLY A 191 3.60 3.24 -9.30
CA GLY A 191 2.66 2.85 -8.22
C GLY A 191 1.34 2.26 -8.72
N GLU A 192 0.87 2.64 -9.91
CA GLU A 192 -0.35 2.08 -10.52
C GLU A 192 -0.24 0.57 -10.80
N LEU A 193 0.97 0.05 -10.99
CA LEU A 193 1.23 -1.37 -11.23
C LEU A 193 1.63 -2.14 -9.96
N ALA A 194 1.60 -1.49 -8.79
CA ALA A 194 2.08 -2.09 -7.55
C ALA A 194 1.31 -3.38 -7.20
N GLY A 195 -0.01 -3.39 -7.34
CA GLY A 195 -0.83 -4.59 -7.09
C GLY A 195 -0.43 -5.75 -7.99
N MET A 196 -0.26 -5.51 -9.29
CA MET A 196 0.19 -6.53 -10.24
C MET A 196 1.59 -7.05 -9.91
N ALA A 197 2.53 -6.17 -9.55
CA ALA A 197 3.89 -6.57 -9.20
C ALA A 197 3.93 -7.45 -7.96
N VAL A 198 3.22 -7.06 -6.89
CA VAL A 198 3.18 -7.82 -5.63
C VAL A 198 2.49 -9.16 -5.82
N GLY A 199 1.31 -9.21 -6.45
CA GLY A 199 0.62 -10.47 -6.69
C GLY A 199 1.36 -11.39 -7.66
N SER A 200 2.06 -10.85 -8.66
CA SER A 200 2.94 -11.64 -9.53
C SER A 200 4.11 -12.24 -8.75
N SER A 201 4.71 -11.48 -7.83
CA SER A 201 5.77 -11.99 -6.96
C SER A 201 5.26 -13.13 -6.07
N VAL A 202 4.07 -13.00 -5.46
CA VAL A 202 3.42 -14.09 -4.71
C VAL A 202 3.16 -15.32 -5.60
N CYS A 203 2.66 -15.12 -6.82
CA CYS A 203 2.43 -16.21 -7.78
C CYS A 203 3.72 -16.98 -8.08
N ILE A 204 4.76 -16.28 -8.53
CA ILE A 204 6.04 -16.87 -8.96
C ILE A 204 6.69 -17.62 -7.80
N THR A 205 6.71 -17.00 -6.63
CA THR A 205 7.30 -17.62 -5.44
C THR A 205 6.48 -18.81 -4.94
N SER A 206 5.14 -18.75 -5.04
CA SER A 206 4.25 -19.88 -4.72
C SER A 206 4.44 -21.05 -5.68
N ILE A 207 4.65 -20.81 -6.98
CA ILE A 207 4.94 -21.88 -7.95
C ILE A 207 6.17 -22.69 -7.50
N PHE A 208 7.23 -21.98 -7.11
CA PHE A 208 8.47 -22.59 -6.65
C PHE A 208 8.32 -23.25 -5.27
N ALA A 209 7.82 -22.51 -4.27
CA ALA A 209 7.73 -22.99 -2.90
C ALA A 209 6.63 -24.03 -2.70
N GLY A 210 5.62 -24.12 -3.56
CA GLY A 210 4.48 -25.02 -3.38
C GLY A 210 4.89 -26.48 -3.15
N ALA A 211 5.89 -26.98 -3.88
CA ALA A 211 6.35 -28.37 -3.77
C ALA A 211 7.26 -28.65 -2.55
N ILE A 212 7.87 -27.61 -1.97
CA ILE A 212 8.87 -27.73 -0.89
C ILE A 212 8.26 -27.28 0.45
N SER A 213 7.76 -26.05 0.39
CA SER A 213 7.05 -25.21 1.35
C SER A 213 5.62 -25.57 1.70
N GLY A 214 4.83 -25.78 0.66
CA GLY A 214 3.44 -25.34 0.60
C GLY A 214 3.25 -23.84 0.31
N GLY A 215 4.32 -23.03 0.29
CA GLY A 215 4.30 -21.62 -0.15
C GLY A 215 3.41 -20.71 0.70
N SER A 216 3.72 -20.57 2.00
CA SER A 216 2.94 -19.76 2.94
C SER A 216 3.17 -18.26 2.78
N MET A 217 4.41 -17.81 3.00
CA MET A 217 4.83 -16.42 3.14
C MET A 217 4.11 -15.61 4.23
N ASN A 218 3.17 -16.22 4.97
CA ASN A 218 2.17 -15.50 5.75
C ASN A 218 1.72 -16.33 6.97
N PRO A 219 2.08 -15.91 8.20
CA PRO A 219 1.73 -16.64 9.42
C PRO A 219 0.23 -16.91 9.59
N VAL A 220 -0.65 -15.96 9.23
CA VAL A 220 -2.10 -16.19 9.36
C VAL A 220 -2.63 -17.17 8.31
N ARG A 221 -2.12 -17.10 7.07
CA ARG A 221 -2.50 -18.04 5.99
C ARG A 221 -2.14 -19.48 6.35
N THR A 222 -1.12 -19.70 7.17
CA THR A 222 -0.79 -21.02 7.69
C THR A 222 -1.61 -21.39 8.92
N LEU A 223 -1.72 -20.50 9.91
CA LEU A 223 -2.42 -20.80 11.16
C LEU A 223 -3.91 -21.09 10.94
N ALA A 224 -4.58 -20.31 10.09
CA ALA A 224 -6.01 -20.40 9.91
C ALA A 224 -6.50 -21.80 9.45
N PRO A 225 -6.02 -22.37 8.32
CA PRO A 225 -6.40 -23.72 7.92
C PRO A 225 -5.87 -24.79 8.87
N ALA A 226 -4.74 -24.56 9.55
CA ALA A 226 -4.21 -25.48 10.56
C ALA A 226 -5.18 -25.68 11.74
N LEU A 227 -5.78 -24.58 12.23
CA LEU A 227 -6.80 -24.62 13.29
C LEU A 227 -8.07 -25.33 12.81
N ALA A 228 -8.57 -24.98 11.63
CA ALA A 228 -9.80 -25.57 11.09
C ALA A 228 -9.64 -27.07 10.76
N SER A 229 -8.48 -27.49 10.27
CA SER A 229 -8.17 -28.90 9.92
C SER A 229 -7.60 -29.70 11.09
N SER A 230 -7.23 -29.05 12.21
CA SER A 230 -6.51 -29.64 13.34
C SER A 230 -5.15 -30.28 12.97
N ILE A 231 -4.41 -29.64 12.05
CA ILE A 231 -3.08 -30.10 11.59
C ILE A 231 -2.03 -29.03 11.93
N TYR A 232 -1.14 -29.33 12.86
CA TYR A 232 -0.18 -28.37 13.43
C TYR A 232 1.30 -28.66 13.09
N LYS A 233 1.54 -29.60 12.17
CA LYS A 233 2.89 -30.06 11.84
C LYS A 233 3.73 -28.93 11.22
N GLY A 234 4.90 -28.68 11.77
CA GLY A 234 5.86 -27.71 11.22
C GLY A 234 5.46 -26.24 11.37
N LEU A 235 4.43 -25.90 12.18
CA LEU A 235 3.95 -24.53 12.32
C LEU A 235 5.04 -23.51 12.66
N TRP A 236 6.00 -23.89 13.51
CA TRP A 236 7.10 -23.04 13.93
C TRP A 236 7.86 -22.43 12.74
N VAL A 237 7.99 -23.18 11.64
CA VAL A 237 8.64 -22.74 10.41
C VAL A 237 7.97 -21.49 9.87
N TYR A 238 6.64 -21.51 9.76
CA TYR A 238 5.85 -20.43 9.15
C TYR A 238 5.58 -19.25 10.09
N PHE A 239 5.89 -19.39 11.38
CA PHE A 239 5.89 -18.26 12.33
C PHE A 239 7.25 -17.57 12.42
N LEU A 240 8.36 -18.27 12.14
CA LEU A 240 9.70 -17.70 12.21
C LEU A 240 10.25 -17.26 10.84
N ALA A 241 10.12 -18.10 9.81
CA ALA A 241 10.70 -17.84 8.51
C ALA A 241 10.09 -16.60 7.81
N PRO A 242 8.75 -16.39 7.76
CA PRO A 242 8.19 -15.22 7.09
C PRO A 242 8.58 -13.88 7.74
N PRO A 243 8.54 -13.71 9.08
CA PRO A 243 9.09 -12.49 9.70
C PRO A 243 10.56 -12.25 9.36
N ILE A 244 11.41 -13.28 9.39
CA ILE A 244 12.82 -13.15 9.00
C ILE A 244 12.95 -12.71 7.53
N GLY A 245 12.23 -13.37 6.61
CA GLY A 245 12.25 -13.04 5.19
C GLY A 245 11.74 -11.62 4.92
N THR A 246 10.64 -11.21 5.56
CA THR A 246 10.07 -9.86 5.39
C THR A 246 11.00 -8.76 5.89
N LEU A 247 11.70 -9.00 7.01
CA LEU A 247 12.70 -8.07 7.53
C LEU A 247 13.92 -8.00 6.61
N LEU A 248 14.48 -9.13 6.20
CA LEU A 248 15.64 -9.17 5.32
C LEU A 248 15.35 -8.49 3.96
N GLY A 249 14.19 -8.73 3.36
CA GLY A 249 13.84 -8.16 2.06
C GLY A 249 13.52 -6.66 2.13
N GLY A 250 12.81 -6.21 3.17
CA GLY A 250 12.59 -4.79 3.41
C GLY A 250 13.91 -4.05 3.67
N GLY A 251 14.82 -4.67 4.41
CA GLY A 251 16.16 -4.16 4.67
C GLY A 251 17.01 -4.06 3.41
N ALA A 252 17.05 -5.13 2.61
CA ALA A 252 17.77 -5.15 1.35
C ALA A 252 17.29 -4.04 0.39
N TYR A 253 15.97 -3.85 0.26
CA TYR A 253 15.45 -2.77 -0.57
C TYR A 253 15.84 -1.39 0.00
N THR A 254 15.70 -1.20 1.31
CA THR A 254 16.06 0.07 1.97
C THR A 254 17.54 0.42 1.78
N LEU A 255 18.43 -0.58 1.74
CA LEU A 255 19.87 -0.39 1.52
C LEU A 255 20.21 0.07 0.10
N ILE A 256 19.52 -0.46 -0.92
CA ILE A 256 19.80 -0.12 -2.33
C ILE A 256 19.02 1.11 -2.81
N LYS A 257 17.98 1.52 -2.08
CA LYS A 257 17.13 2.66 -2.43
C LYS A 257 17.95 3.94 -2.42
N LEU A 258 18.05 4.59 -3.59
CA LEU A 258 18.73 5.88 -3.72
C LEU A 258 18.02 6.94 -2.87
N GLN A 259 18.75 7.68 -2.04
CA GLN A 259 18.21 8.81 -1.27
C GLN A 259 17.97 10.01 -2.19
N ASP A 260 16.83 10.68 -2.04
CA ASP A 260 16.64 11.97 -2.68
C ASP A 260 17.51 13.00 -1.95
N LYS A 261 18.34 13.71 -2.70
CA LYS A 261 19.12 14.83 -2.16
C LYS A 261 18.13 15.87 -1.61
N PRO A 262 18.21 16.29 -0.34
CA PRO A 262 17.32 17.33 0.17
C PRO A 262 17.53 18.60 -0.68
N MET A 263 16.46 19.08 -1.32
CA MET A 263 16.47 20.36 -2.01
C MET A 263 16.60 21.47 -0.96
N GLY A 264 17.85 21.80 -0.63
CA GLY A 264 18.19 22.76 0.40
C GLY A 264 19.57 23.38 0.16
N SER A 265 19.85 23.81 -1.07
CA SER A 265 20.83 24.87 -1.40
C SER A 265 20.90 25.12 -2.91
N SER A 266 19.87 25.77 -3.47
CA SER A 266 20.05 26.57 -4.68
C SER A 266 19.05 27.71 -4.66
N LEU A 267 19.49 28.83 -4.09
CA LEU A 267 18.87 30.13 -4.33
C LEU A 267 18.94 30.41 -5.85
N GLY A 268 17.81 30.80 -6.44
CA GLY A 268 17.73 31.44 -7.76
C GLY A 268 17.76 30.50 -8.97
N GLY A 269 16.60 30.24 -9.57
CA GLY A 269 16.52 29.62 -10.89
C GLY A 269 15.12 29.10 -11.22
N SER A 270 14.45 29.80 -12.13
CA SER A 270 13.11 29.55 -12.67
C SER A 270 12.73 28.07 -12.81
N SER A 271 11.60 27.69 -12.20
CA SER A 271 11.04 26.34 -12.23
C SER A 271 10.45 25.99 -13.61
N SER A 272 11.21 25.28 -14.43
CA SER A 272 10.65 24.50 -15.54
C SER A 272 10.26 23.13 -15.01
N GLN A 273 8.97 22.96 -14.68
CA GLN A 273 8.40 21.67 -14.30
C GLN A 273 8.55 20.71 -15.48
N LYS A 274 9.38 19.66 -15.31
CA LYS A 274 9.49 18.57 -16.27
C LYS A 274 8.14 17.84 -16.37
N LEU A 275 7.38 18.15 -17.42
CA LEU A 275 6.19 17.38 -17.79
C LEU A 275 6.63 15.95 -18.18
N SER A 276 5.99 14.95 -17.55
CA SER A 276 6.12 13.54 -17.96
C SER A 276 5.79 13.36 -19.44
N SER A 277 6.59 12.54 -20.13
CA SER A 277 6.54 12.26 -21.57
C SER A 277 5.15 11.81 -22.06
N PHE A 278 4.32 11.24 -21.19
CA PHE A 278 2.94 10.87 -21.49
C PHE A 278 2.01 12.08 -21.68
N LYS A 279 2.23 13.17 -20.95
CA LYS A 279 1.40 14.38 -21.01
C LYS A 279 1.69 15.19 -22.28
N ILE A 280 2.95 15.19 -22.74
CA ILE A 280 3.37 15.78 -24.03
C ILE A 280 2.69 15.04 -25.19
N ARG A 281 2.69 13.69 -25.16
CA ARG A 281 2.10 12.86 -26.22
C ARG A 281 0.58 13.06 -26.34
N ARG A 282 -0.10 13.27 -25.20
CA ARG A 282 -1.54 13.52 -25.15
C ARG A 282 -1.91 14.92 -25.65
N MET A 283 -1.07 15.93 -25.42
CA MET A 283 -1.28 17.26 -25.99
C MET A 283 -0.99 17.30 -27.49
N GLN A 284 0.00 16.56 -27.97
CA GLN A 284 0.31 16.46 -29.40
C GLN A 284 -0.78 15.74 -30.21
N SER A 285 -1.57 14.85 -29.60
CA SER A 285 -2.70 14.21 -30.29
C SER A 285 -3.97 15.07 -30.32
N MET A 286 -4.08 16.11 -29.49
CA MET A 286 -5.23 17.03 -29.48
C MET A 286 -5.03 18.26 -30.38
N GLY A 287 -3.86 18.41 -31.01
CA GLY A 287 -3.51 19.58 -31.83
C GLY A 287 -3.43 19.32 -33.33
N LYS A 288 -3.89 18.18 -33.86
CA LYS A 288 -3.96 17.97 -35.30
C LYS A 288 -5.28 18.52 -35.85
N PRO A 289 -5.26 19.48 -36.80
CA PRO A 289 -6.46 19.87 -37.53
C PRO A 289 -7.01 18.66 -38.29
N VAL A 290 -8.34 18.55 -38.31
CA VAL A 290 -9.07 17.68 -39.23
C VAL A 290 -8.77 18.18 -40.66
N PRO A 291 -8.35 17.32 -41.60
CA PRO A 291 -8.17 17.76 -42.98
C PRO A 291 -9.53 18.14 -43.58
N ASP A 292 -9.59 19.29 -44.23
CA ASP A 292 -10.73 19.74 -45.02
C ASP A 292 -11.03 18.69 -46.10
N TYR A 293 -12.30 18.29 -46.20
CA TYR A 293 -12.78 17.50 -47.32
C TYR A 293 -12.85 18.41 -48.54
N GLU A 294 -11.96 18.21 -49.52
CA GLU A 294 -12.13 18.79 -50.85
C GLU A 294 -13.39 18.19 -51.48
N GLU A 295 -14.35 19.07 -51.82
CA GLU A 295 -15.49 18.75 -52.67
C GLU A 295 -14.97 18.43 -54.08
N GLU A 296 -15.07 17.16 -54.48
CA GLU A 296 -14.78 16.73 -55.84
C GLU A 296 -16.03 16.97 -56.72
N ASP A 297 -15.95 18.00 -57.55
CA ASP A 297 -16.97 18.40 -58.53
C ASP A 297 -17.31 17.24 -59.48
N ALA A 298 -18.57 16.80 -59.44
CA ALA A 298 -19.15 15.90 -60.42
C ALA A 298 -19.47 16.67 -61.72
N GLN A 299 -18.55 16.68 -62.67
CA GLN A 299 -18.84 17.07 -64.06
C GLN A 299 -19.14 15.85 -64.94
N THR A 300 -20.41 15.81 -65.32
CA THR A 300 -21.10 15.04 -66.36
C THR A 300 -20.31 14.95 -67.68
N THR A 301 -20.14 13.73 -68.21
CA THR A 301 -19.92 13.52 -69.64
C THR A 301 -20.88 12.44 -70.15
N ASN A 302 -21.83 12.86 -70.98
CA ASN A 302 -22.73 12.02 -71.76
C ASN A 302 -22.11 11.74 -73.15
N THR A 303 -22.51 10.60 -73.74
CA THR A 303 -22.42 10.19 -75.18
C THR A 303 -20.99 9.94 -75.72
N VAL A 304 -20.67 8.86 -76.45
CA VAL A 304 -21.40 7.94 -77.36
C VAL A 304 -20.94 6.51 -77.13
#